data_AF-A0A9P4GU17-F1
#
_entry.id   AF-A0A9P4GU17-F1
#
_cell.length_a   1.000
_cell.length_b   1.000
_cell.length_c   1.000
_cell.angle_alpha   90.00
_cell.angle_beta   90.00
_cell.angle_gamma   90.00
#
_symmetry.space_group_name_H-M   'P 1'
#
loop_
_entity.id
_entity.type
_entity.pdbx_description
1 polymer ?
#
loop_
_entity_poly.entity_id
_entity_poly.type
_entity_poly.pdbx_seq_one_letter_code
_entity_poly.pdbx_strand_id
1 'polypeptide(L)'
;MQTIGCGSFPRAIPMEPKEGLSTKLTLRQKQVNVARGRHAVSEKVKAQRFAKAYERGRRECLAFCVKFHAALPRELRDMVYDQLIPPRLWHHVFEPLDEKGQPRVSSNPLVSASFFDPRSRIPEQPSVRRDIWRYREYVGDIVAKEVADRWYHTGLFILDAEDALLPKFLSTDVWEQDNVPAEAVRHIRLNIRDSIFDDELKPDKLVKGFEHLFRVANKKTEIVFYMSGGYGDPVGWYIRHLFRSWQLQPLGDALELIRPTIYRLREEGYTRVRVQQGGCDVC
;
A
#
# COMPACT_ATOMS: atom_id res chain seq x y z
N MET A 1 -44.16 -32.06 -43.35
CA MET A 1 -43.71 -32.30 -44.74
C MET A 1 -43.83 -30.98 -45.50
N GLN A 2 -42.73 -30.24 -45.64
CA GLN A 2 -42.66 -28.99 -46.41
C GLN A 2 -41.80 -29.25 -47.64
N THR A 3 -42.37 -28.96 -48.81
CA THR A 3 -41.75 -29.09 -50.13
C THR A 3 -40.68 -28.01 -50.31
N ILE A 4 -39.42 -28.44 -50.42
CA ILE A 4 -38.28 -27.58 -50.71
C ILE A 4 -38.36 -27.20 -52.20
N GLY A 5 -38.67 -25.93 -52.47
CA GLY A 5 -38.71 -25.37 -53.82
C GLY A 5 -37.32 -25.30 -54.43
N CYS A 6 -37.19 -25.88 -55.62
CA CYS A 6 -36.00 -25.82 -56.46
C CYS A 6 -35.83 -24.38 -56.99
N GLY A 7 -35.10 -23.56 -56.24
CA GLY A 7 -34.76 -22.19 -56.59
C GLY A 7 -33.76 -22.15 -57.75
N SER A 8 -34.14 -21.43 -58.79
CA SER A 8 -33.39 -21.14 -60.01
C SER A 8 -31.94 -20.71 -59.75
N PHE A 9 -31.00 -21.36 -60.44
CA PHE A 9 -29.59 -20.99 -60.46
C PHE A 9 -29.43 -19.55 -60.99
N PRO A 10 -28.77 -18.63 -60.26
CA PRO A 10 -28.50 -17.29 -60.75
C PRO A 10 -27.56 -17.36 -61.95
N ARG A 11 -27.91 -16.61 -63.01
CA ARG A 11 -27.10 -16.44 -64.22
C ARG A 11 -25.70 -15.95 -63.85
N ALA A 12 -24.68 -16.53 -64.47
CA ALA A 12 -23.29 -16.13 -64.32
C ALA A 12 -23.14 -14.63 -64.66
N ILE A 13 -22.83 -13.83 -63.64
CA ILE A 13 -22.50 -12.42 -63.79
C ILE A 13 -21.10 -12.35 -64.42
N PRO A 14 -20.91 -11.65 -65.55
CA PRO A 14 -19.59 -11.49 -66.15
C PRO A 14 -18.65 -10.82 -65.13
N MET A 15 -17.59 -11.53 -64.73
CA MET A 15 -16.57 -10.98 -63.85
C MET A 15 -15.75 -9.95 -64.62
N GLU A 16 -16.00 -8.67 -64.36
CA GLU A 16 -15.11 -7.60 -64.81
C GLU A 16 -13.69 -7.80 -64.26
N PRO A 17 -12.65 -7.51 -65.06
CA PRO A 17 -11.26 -7.73 -64.69
C PRO A 17 -10.89 -6.94 -63.42
N LYS A 18 -10.47 -7.67 -62.37
CA LYS A 18 -10.16 -7.14 -61.02
C LYS A 18 -8.90 -6.25 -60.95
N GLU A 19 -8.36 -5.77 -62.07
CA GLU A 19 -7.08 -5.06 -62.13
C GLU A 19 -7.09 -3.72 -61.38
N GLY A 20 -8.26 -3.07 -61.24
CA GLY A 20 -8.40 -1.84 -60.46
C GLY A 20 -8.41 -1.99 -58.93
N LEU A 21 -8.60 -3.21 -58.40
CA LEU A 21 -8.68 -3.45 -56.95
C LEU A 21 -7.29 -3.52 -56.30
N SER A 22 -6.30 -4.07 -57.01
CA SER A 22 -4.92 -4.21 -56.50
C SER A 22 -4.28 -2.84 -56.23
N THR A 23 -4.43 -1.89 -57.16
CA THR A 23 -3.85 -0.54 -57.05
C THR A 23 -4.49 0.29 -55.93
N LYS A 24 -5.79 0.11 -55.68
CA LYS A 24 -6.48 0.78 -54.55
C LYS A 24 -6.03 0.24 -53.19
N LEU A 25 -5.78 -1.07 -53.11
CA LEU A 25 -5.27 -1.71 -51.89
C LEU A 25 -3.84 -1.25 -51.56
N THR A 26 -2.95 -1.15 -52.55
CA THR A 26 -1.58 -0.66 -52.32
C THR A 26 -1.53 0.81 -51.90
N LEU A 27 -2.38 1.67 -52.47
CA LEU A 27 -2.48 3.07 -52.06
C LEU A 27 -2.97 3.22 -50.61
N ARG A 28 -4.02 2.48 -50.21
CA ARG A 28 -4.51 2.49 -48.83
C ARG A 28 -3.45 1.99 -47.85
N GLN A 29 -2.73 0.92 -48.19
CA GLN A 29 -1.65 0.41 -47.34
C GLN A 29 -0.54 1.45 -47.15
N LYS A 30 -0.16 2.16 -48.22
CA LYS A 30 0.82 3.25 -48.15
C LYS A 30 0.34 4.39 -47.24
N GLN A 31 -0.92 4.80 -47.35
CA GLN A 31 -1.51 5.84 -46.48
C GLN A 31 -1.51 5.42 -45.00
N VAL A 32 -1.89 4.17 -44.69
CA VAL A 32 -1.84 3.63 -43.33
C VAL A 32 -0.41 3.60 -42.79
N ASN A 33 0.57 3.18 -43.60
CA ASN A 33 1.98 3.17 -43.19
C ASN A 33 2.53 4.58 -42.93
N VAL A 34 2.15 5.57 -43.75
CA VAL A 34 2.53 6.97 -43.53
C VAL A 34 1.89 7.52 -42.25
N ALA A 35 0.60 7.24 -42.01
CA ALA A 35 -0.08 7.66 -40.79
C ALA A 35 0.56 7.04 -39.53
N ARG A 36 0.88 5.74 -39.58
CA ARG A 36 1.62 5.04 -38.51
C ARG A 36 3.01 5.65 -38.29
N GLY A 37 3.74 5.95 -39.36
CA GLY A 37 5.04 6.62 -39.28
C GLY A 37 4.96 8.00 -38.63
N ARG A 38 3.98 8.82 -39.02
CA ARG A 38 3.73 10.14 -38.39
C ARG A 38 3.36 10.01 -36.91
N HIS A 39 2.50 9.05 -36.55
CA HIS A 39 2.14 8.80 -35.16
C HIS A 39 3.36 8.38 -34.33
N ALA A 40 4.18 7.45 -34.84
CA ALA A 40 5.39 7.01 -34.16
C ALA A 40 6.41 8.14 -33.96
N VAL A 41 6.62 9.00 -34.97
CA VAL A 41 7.49 10.18 -34.85
C VAL A 41 6.93 11.17 -33.82
N SER A 42 5.61 11.44 -33.85
CA SER A 42 4.94 12.30 -32.87
C SER A 42 5.12 11.78 -31.43
N GLU A 43 4.87 10.50 -31.19
CA GLU A 43 5.03 9.89 -29.86
C GLU A 43 6.48 9.94 -29.37
N LYS A 44 7.47 9.71 -30.26
CA LYS A 44 8.88 9.86 -29.92
C LYS A 44 9.24 11.30 -29.52
N VAL A 45 8.74 12.29 -30.26
CA VAL A 45 8.97 13.71 -29.96
C VAL A 45 8.31 14.11 -28.64
N LYS A 46 7.07 13.66 -28.39
CA LYS A 46 6.39 13.87 -27.10
C LYS A 46 7.18 13.26 -25.95
N ALA A 47 7.58 12.00 -26.06
CA ALA A 47 8.37 11.32 -25.04
C ALA A 47 9.67 12.06 -24.71
N GLN A 48 10.40 12.55 -25.72
CA GLN A 48 11.59 13.37 -25.53
C GLN A 48 11.31 14.71 -24.83
N ARG A 49 10.23 15.40 -25.20
CA ARG A 49 9.82 16.67 -24.55
C ARG A 49 9.44 16.44 -23.10
N PHE A 50 8.67 15.39 -22.81
CA PHE A 50 8.33 15.01 -21.45
C PHE A 50 9.59 14.71 -20.63
N ALA A 51 10.49 13.86 -21.13
CA ALA A 51 11.74 13.55 -20.42
C ALA A 51 12.54 14.82 -20.06
N LYS A 52 12.67 15.78 -20.98
CA LYS A 52 13.33 17.07 -20.70
C LYS A 52 12.59 17.91 -19.66
N ALA A 53 11.26 17.96 -19.73
CA ALA A 53 10.44 18.69 -18.76
C ALA A 53 10.56 18.09 -17.35
N TYR A 54 10.57 16.76 -17.24
CA TYR A 54 10.76 16.06 -15.96
C TYR A 54 12.14 16.28 -15.37
N GLU A 55 13.19 16.19 -16.18
CA GLU A 55 14.55 16.45 -15.70
C GLU A 55 14.72 17.89 -15.23
N ARG A 56 14.10 18.86 -15.93
CA ARG A 56 14.05 20.24 -15.47
C ARG A 56 13.31 20.38 -14.14
N GLY A 57 12.10 19.82 -14.04
CA GLY A 57 11.31 19.86 -12.82
C GLY A 57 12.03 19.22 -11.63
N ARG A 58 12.72 18.09 -11.85
CA ARG A 58 13.57 17.42 -10.84
C ARG A 58 14.66 18.34 -10.31
N ARG A 59 15.39 19.03 -11.19
CA ARG A 59 16.44 20.00 -10.81
C ARG A 59 15.88 21.20 -10.04
N GLU A 60 14.73 21.71 -10.46
CA GLU A 60 14.05 22.81 -9.78
C GLU A 60 13.58 22.40 -8.37
N CYS A 61 13.03 21.18 -8.23
CA CYS A 61 12.67 20.61 -6.92
C CYS A 61 13.90 20.47 -6.01
N LEU A 62 15.00 19.92 -6.51
CA LEU A 62 16.23 19.79 -5.73
C LEU A 62 16.78 21.14 -5.29
N ALA A 63 16.84 22.11 -6.21
CA ALA A 63 17.30 23.46 -5.89
C ALA A 63 16.40 24.15 -4.86
N PHE A 64 15.09 23.91 -4.93
CA PHE A 64 14.14 24.37 -3.91
C PHE A 64 14.40 23.69 -2.57
N CYS A 65 14.50 22.36 -2.51
CA CYS A 65 14.71 21.60 -1.28
C CYS A 65 16.01 21.99 -0.56
N VAL A 66 17.09 22.25 -1.31
CA VAL A 66 18.35 22.75 -0.73
C VAL A 66 18.14 24.12 -0.07
N LYS A 67 17.47 25.06 -0.75
CA LYS A 67 17.19 26.39 -0.20
C LYS A 67 16.22 26.32 0.99
N PHE A 68 15.18 25.50 0.88
CA PHE A 68 14.20 25.23 1.93
C PHE A 68 14.89 24.70 3.19
N HIS A 69 15.75 23.69 3.06
CA HIS A 69 16.46 23.10 4.18
C HIS A 69 17.44 24.11 4.83
N ALA A 70 18.12 24.92 4.03
CA ALA A 70 19.07 25.92 4.53
C ALA A 70 18.38 27.13 5.19
N ALA A 71 17.19 27.53 4.71
CA ALA A 71 16.52 28.74 5.17
C ALA A 71 15.66 28.52 6.42
N LEU A 72 15.06 27.33 6.58
CA LEU A 72 14.13 27.06 7.68
C LEU A 72 14.79 26.24 8.78
N PRO A 73 14.58 26.55 10.07
CA PRO A 73 14.94 25.67 11.17
C PRO A 73 14.07 24.41 11.16
N ARG A 74 14.52 23.35 11.87
CA ARG A 74 13.91 22.02 11.81
C ARG A 74 12.42 22.04 12.17
N GLU A 75 12.04 22.83 13.16
CA GLU A 75 10.67 22.91 13.68
C GLU A 75 9.69 23.43 12.59
N LEU A 76 10.11 24.43 11.80
CA LEU A 76 9.30 24.94 10.69
C LEU A 76 9.25 23.96 9.52
N ARG A 77 10.33 23.18 9.30
CA ARG A 77 10.31 22.10 8.29
C ARG A 77 9.34 20.99 8.69
N ASP A 78 9.34 20.59 9.96
CA ASP A 78 8.38 19.61 10.48
C ASP A 78 6.93 20.08 10.31
N MET A 79 6.63 21.36 10.51
CA MET A 79 5.30 21.91 10.23
C MET A 79 4.90 21.80 8.76
N VAL A 80 5.85 21.99 7.83
CA VAL A 80 5.61 21.78 6.39
C VAL A 80 5.41 20.30 6.10
N TYR A 81 6.21 19.42 6.70
CA TYR A 81 6.05 17.98 6.56
C TYR A 81 4.71 17.48 7.09
N ASP A 82 4.16 18.08 8.15
CA ASP A 82 2.81 17.75 8.65
C ASP A 82 1.70 18.09 7.66
N GLN A 83 1.92 19.07 6.75
CA GLN A 83 0.98 19.35 5.66
C GLN A 83 1.08 18.33 4.53
N LEU A 84 2.27 17.75 4.32
CA LEU A 84 2.50 16.71 3.30
C LEU A 84 2.09 15.32 3.80
N ILE A 85 2.31 15.07 5.09
CA ILE A 85 2.07 13.82 5.79
C ILE A 85 1.15 14.14 6.98
N PRO A 86 -0.18 14.04 6.79
CA PRO A 86 -1.11 14.30 7.86
C PRO A 86 -0.78 13.44 9.09
N PRO A 87 -0.67 14.05 10.28
CA PRO A 87 -0.37 13.29 11.48
C PRO A 87 -1.47 12.27 11.77
N ARG A 88 -1.06 11.11 12.30
CA ARG A 88 -1.94 9.96 12.58
C ARG A 88 -2.65 9.39 11.37
N LEU A 89 -2.10 9.59 10.17
CA LEU A 89 -2.54 8.83 9.01
C LEU A 89 -2.38 7.33 9.30
N TRP A 90 -3.42 6.55 8.97
CA TRP A 90 -3.46 5.12 9.24
C TRP A 90 -2.69 4.37 8.16
N HIS A 91 -1.66 3.65 8.58
CA HIS A 91 -0.80 2.86 7.72
C HIS A 91 -0.96 1.38 8.08
N HIS A 92 -1.79 0.69 7.31
CA HIS A 92 -1.90 -0.75 7.44
C HIS A 92 -0.64 -1.43 6.90
N VAL A 93 0.05 -2.15 7.77
CA VAL A 93 1.24 -2.92 7.45
C VAL A 93 0.79 -4.31 7.02
N PHE A 94 0.76 -4.54 5.71
CA PHE A 94 0.47 -5.85 5.13
C PHE A 94 1.35 -6.12 3.93
N GLU A 95 1.58 -7.40 3.66
CA GLU A 95 2.22 -7.86 2.42
C GLU A 95 1.16 -8.19 1.39
N PRO A 96 1.34 -7.79 0.12
CA PRO A 96 0.32 -8.03 -0.90
C PRO A 96 0.40 -9.47 -1.41
N LEU A 97 1.54 -10.14 -1.25
CA LEU A 97 1.80 -11.50 -1.69
C LEU A 97 2.32 -12.32 -0.51
N ASP A 98 1.98 -13.60 -0.45
CA ASP A 98 2.56 -14.53 0.51
C ASP A 98 3.93 -15.06 0.04
N GLU A 99 4.54 -15.95 0.83
CA GLU A 99 5.81 -16.60 0.50
C GLU A 99 5.78 -17.38 -0.83
N LYS A 100 4.59 -17.75 -1.31
CA LYS A 100 4.37 -18.47 -2.58
C LYS A 100 4.03 -17.53 -3.73
N GLY A 101 4.09 -16.21 -3.50
CA GLY A 101 3.72 -15.18 -4.47
C GLY A 101 2.22 -15.09 -4.76
N GLN A 102 1.38 -15.71 -3.94
CA GLN A 102 -0.08 -15.61 -4.07
C GLN A 102 -0.57 -14.34 -3.39
N PRO A 103 -1.58 -13.63 -3.93
CA PRO A 103 -2.16 -12.48 -3.28
C PRO A 103 -2.61 -12.80 -1.86
N ARG A 104 -2.01 -12.14 -0.87
CA ARG A 104 -2.57 -12.10 0.48
C ARG A 104 -3.78 -11.19 0.42
N VAL A 105 -4.95 -11.79 0.59
CA VAL A 105 -6.16 -11.02 0.87
C VAL A 105 -5.95 -10.46 2.28
N SER A 106 -5.65 -9.17 2.40
CA SER A 106 -5.83 -8.51 3.68
C SER A 106 -7.27 -8.79 4.10
N SER A 107 -7.46 -9.31 5.31
CA SER A 107 -8.80 -9.52 5.86
C SER A 107 -9.61 -8.22 5.89
N ASN A 108 -8.94 -7.08 5.82
CA ASN A 108 -9.52 -5.78 5.67
C ASN A 108 -9.57 -5.39 4.17
N PRO A 109 -10.75 -5.51 3.52
CA PRO A 109 -10.91 -5.18 2.10
C PRO A 109 -10.73 -3.68 1.80
N LEU A 110 -10.67 -2.82 2.82
CA LEU A 110 -10.48 -1.38 2.66
C LEU A 110 -9.01 -1.00 2.47
N VAL A 111 -8.08 -1.93 2.66
CA VAL A 111 -6.65 -1.62 2.54
C VAL A 111 -6.22 -1.71 1.07
N SER A 112 -6.14 -0.55 0.41
CA SER A 112 -5.88 -0.48 -1.03
C SER A 112 -4.39 -0.44 -1.43
N ALA A 113 -3.46 -0.23 -0.48
CA ALA A 113 -2.03 -0.07 -0.81
C ALA A 113 -1.13 -0.73 0.24
N SER A 114 -0.31 -1.71 -0.19
CA SER A 114 0.60 -2.42 0.70
C SER A 114 1.77 -1.56 1.15
N PHE A 115 2.02 -1.59 2.46
CA PHE A 115 3.18 -0.98 3.09
C PHE A 115 4.50 -1.46 2.48
N PHE A 116 4.57 -2.74 2.08
CA PHE A 116 5.74 -3.36 1.47
C PHE A 116 5.64 -3.49 -0.05
N ASP A 117 4.66 -2.86 -0.71
CA ASP A 117 4.50 -3.03 -2.16
C ASP A 117 5.76 -2.50 -2.88
N PRO A 118 6.51 -3.34 -3.61
CA PRO A 118 7.63 -2.86 -4.43
C PRO A 118 7.18 -1.89 -5.53
N ARG A 119 5.89 -1.83 -5.88
CA ARG A 119 5.30 -0.80 -6.76
C ARG A 119 5.20 0.58 -6.11
N SER A 120 5.45 0.69 -4.81
CA SER A 120 5.65 1.98 -4.12
C SER A 120 6.95 2.67 -4.54
N ARG A 121 7.84 1.96 -5.25
CA ARG A 121 9.00 2.55 -5.93
C ARG A 121 8.55 3.58 -6.97
N ILE A 122 9.44 4.52 -7.29
CA ILE A 122 9.20 5.56 -8.29
C ILE A 122 8.62 4.94 -9.55
N PRO A 123 7.40 5.31 -9.96
CA PRO A 123 6.87 4.86 -11.22
C PRO A 123 7.85 5.19 -12.35
N GLU A 124 8.20 4.19 -13.18
CA GLU A 124 9.09 4.39 -14.32
C GLU A 124 8.58 5.51 -15.21
N GLN A 125 7.26 5.51 -15.45
CA GLN A 125 6.55 6.54 -16.18
C GLN A 125 6.46 7.83 -15.37
N PRO A 126 7.10 8.93 -15.81
CA PRO A 126 7.10 10.17 -15.05
C PRO A 126 5.72 10.80 -14.87
N SER A 127 4.80 10.57 -15.81
CA SER A 127 3.41 11.09 -15.81
C SER A 127 2.53 10.58 -14.69
N VAL A 128 2.88 9.46 -14.06
CA VAL A 128 2.12 8.87 -12.97
C VAL A 128 2.80 9.07 -11.61
N ARG A 129 3.94 9.78 -11.58
CA ARG A 129 4.64 10.15 -10.34
C ARG A 129 3.84 11.21 -9.60
N ARG A 130 2.87 10.77 -8.81
CA ARG A 130 2.26 11.56 -7.75
C ARG A 130 3.20 11.53 -6.54
N ASP A 131 3.08 12.52 -5.66
CA ASP A 131 3.86 12.57 -4.41
C ASP A 131 5.38 12.51 -4.61
N ILE A 132 5.91 13.29 -5.56
CA ILE A 132 7.35 13.33 -5.88
C ILE A 132 8.24 13.69 -4.68
N TRP A 133 7.66 14.30 -3.64
CA TRP A 133 8.31 14.59 -2.38
C TRP A 133 8.81 13.34 -1.64
N ARG A 134 8.33 12.15 -2.03
CA ARG A 134 8.77 10.87 -1.46
C ARG A 134 10.10 10.36 -1.97
N TYR A 135 10.59 10.96 -3.07
CA TYR A 135 11.67 10.39 -3.84
C TYR A 135 12.94 11.23 -3.72
N ARG A 136 14.03 10.60 -3.28
CA ARG A 136 15.34 11.23 -3.08
C ARG A 136 15.86 11.96 -4.31
N GLU A 137 15.53 11.50 -5.50
CA GLU A 137 15.93 12.09 -6.79
C GLU A 137 15.35 13.50 -7.01
N TYR A 138 14.26 13.84 -6.32
CA TYR A 138 13.56 15.12 -6.41
C TYR A 138 13.83 16.03 -5.21
N VAL A 139 13.98 15.47 -4.01
CA VAL A 139 14.14 16.28 -2.78
C VAL A 139 15.56 16.28 -2.21
N GLY A 140 16.40 15.35 -2.65
CA GLY A 140 17.76 15.15 -2.14
C GLY A 140 17.78 14.31 -0.86
N ASP A 141 18.93 13.71 -0.55
CA ASP A 141 19.07 12.71 0.51
C ASP A 141 18.67 13.25 1.90
N ILE A 142 19.05 14.49 2.20
CA ILE A 142 18.76 15.12 3.50
C ILE A 142 17.25 15.26 3.70
N VAL A 143 16.56 15.93 2.77
CA VAL A 143 15.12 16.17 2.89
C VAL A 143 14.32 14.87 2.79
N ALA A 144 14.74 13.93 1.93
CA ALA A 144 14.09 12.62 1.82
C ALA A 144 14.14 11.86 3.16
N LYS A 145 15.30 11.89 3.83
CA LYS A 145 15.47 11.29 5.15
C LYS A 145 14.61 12.00 6.20
N GLU A 146 14.57 13.34 6.24
CA GLU A 146 13.74 14.08 7.20
C GLU A 146 12.24 13.78 7.01
N VAL A 147 11.77 13.67 5.76
CA VAL A 147 10.39 13.31 5.41
C VAL A 147 10.06 11.89 5.87
N ALA A 148 10.92 10.91 5.56
CA ALA A 148 10.71 9.53 5.97
C ALA A 148 10.74 9.36 7.50
N ASP A 149 11.67 10.06 8.17
CA ASP A 149 11.73 10.13 9.63
C ASP A 149 10.45 10.73 10.21
N ARG A 150 9.96 11.85 9.66
CA ARG A 150 8.69 12.46 10.09
C ARG A 150 7.52 11.49 9.92
N TRP A 151 7.48 10.75 8.81
CA TRP A 151 6.43 9.76 8.54
C TRP A 151 6.37 8.65 9.58
N TYR A 152 7.51 8.06 9.97
CA TYR A 152 7.55 7.09 11.08
C TYR A 152 7.16 7.72 12.42
N HIS A 153 7.48 9.00 12.61
CA HIS A 153 7.19 9.72 13.85
C HIS A 153 5.72 10.08 14.04
N THR A 154 4.99 10.36 12.96
CA THR A 154 3.61 10.86 13.05
C THR A 154 2.57 9.84 12.60
N GLY A 155 2.96 8.86 11.79
CA GLY A 155 2.07 7.82 11.29
C GLY A 155 1.59 6.85 12.37
N LEU A 156 0.35 6.37 12.23
CA LEU A 156 -0.18 5.26 13.03
C LEU A 156 -0.05 3.96 12.23
N PHE A 157 0.84 3.07 12.66
CA PHE A 157 1.09 1.80 11.98
C PHE A 157 0.21 0.71 12.59
N ILE A 158 -0.68 0.17 11.76
CA ILE A 158 -1.66 -0.86 12.13
C ILE A 158 -1.14 -2.18 11.59
N LEU A 159 -0.80 -3.11 12.50
CA LEU A 159 -0.36 -4.45 12.16
C LEU A 159 -1.34 -5.46 12.73
N ASP A 160 -1.64 -6.51 11.97
CA ASP A 160 -2.35 -7.67 12.50
C ASP A 160 -1.33 -8.61 13.15
N ALA A 161 -1.55 -8.97 14.41
CA ALA A 161 -0.59 -9.74 15.21
C ALA A 161 -0.31 -11.13 14.61
N GLU A 162 -1.30 -11.68 13.91
CA GLU A 162 -1.30 -12.98 13.26
C GLU A 162 -0.40 -13.03 12.02
N ASP A 163 -0.20 -11.89 11.34
CA ASP A 163 0.55 -11.84 10.08
C ASP A 163 2.07 -11.97 10.29
N ALA A 164 2.53 -11.88 11.55
CA ALA A 164 3.94 -11.94 11.94
C ALA A 164 4.84 -10.91 11.21
N LEU A 165 4.28 -9.76 10.82
CA LEU A 165 4.99 -8.71 10.06
C LEU A 165 5.73 -7.71 10.94
N LEU A 166 5.48 -7.69 12.25
CA LEU A 166 6.15 -6.78 13.18
C LEU A 166 7.68 -6.82 13.10
N PRO A 167 8.36 -7.99 13.06
CA PRO A 167 9.81 -8.06 12.93
C PRO A 167 10.31 -7.38 11.65
N LYS A 168 9.64 -7.67 10.53
CA LYS A 168 9.98 -7.11 9.22
C LYS A 168 9.79 -5.61 9.22
N PHE A 169 8.62 -5.13 9.66
CA PHE A 169 8.29 -3.71 9.80
C PHE A 169 9.36 -2.94 10.58
N LEU A 170 9.81 -3.46 11.72
CA LEU A 170 10.80 -2.80 12.56
C LEU A 170 12.21 -2.76 11.95
N SER A 171 12.48 -3.60 10.94
CA SER A 171 13.81 -3.76 10.32
C SER A 171 13.92 -3.23 8.89
N THR A 172 12.80 -3.07 8.19
CA THR A 172 12.78 -2.74 6.77
C THR A 172 12.49 -1.27 6.56
N ASP A 173 13.47 -0.52 6.06
CA ASP A 173 13.25 0.84 5.60
C ASP A 173 12.58 0.85 4.22
N VAL A 174 11.25 1.01 4.20
CA VAL A 174 10.49 1.08 2.95
C VAL A 174 10.76 2.34 2.13
N TRP A 175 11.42 3.34 2.73
CA TRP A 175 11.81 4.56 2.04
C TRP A 175 13.20 4.47 1.42
N GLU A 176 14.01 3.46 1.78
CA GLU A 176 15.40 3.31 1.35
C GLU A 176 16.23 4.61 1.60
N GLN A 177 16.03 5.24 2.78
CA GLN A 177 16.68 6.50 3.21
C GLN A 177 17.52 6.32 4.49
N ASP A 178 17.99 5.10 4.76
CA ASP A 178 18.78 4.73 5.94
C ASP A 178 18.08 5.08 7.26
N ASN A 179 16.77 4.89 7.33
CA ASN A 179 16.00 4.98 8.57
C ASN A 179 15.92 3.60 9.23
N VAL A 180 15.93 3.58 10.56
CA VAL A 180 15.66 2.36 11.33
C VAL A 180 14.27 2.50 11.93
N PRO A 181 13.24 1.81 11.39
CA PRO A 181 11.86 1.99 11.86
C PRO A 181 11.70 1.72 13.35
N ALA A 182 12.44 0.76 13.91
CA ALA A 182 12.48 0.48 15.35
C ALA A 182 12.89 1.69 16.22
N GLU A 183 13.68 2.62 15.68
CA GLU A 183 14.12 3.82 16.38
C GLU A 183 13.17 5.01 16.17
N ALA A 184 12.59 5.10 14.97
CA ALA A 184 11.78 6.25 14.55
C ALA A 184 10.29 6.13 14.91
N VAL A 185 9.72 4.91 14.91
CA VAL A 185 8.27 4.72 15.08
C VAL A 185 7.76 5.26 16.42
N ARG A 186 6.57 5.88 16.42
CA ARG A 186 5.95 6.46 17.62
C ARG A 186 4.54 5.96 17.92
N HIS A 187 3.83 5.42 16.95
CA HIS A 187 2.47 4.93 17.15
C HIS A 187 2.28 3.57 16.47
N ILE A 188 2.11 2.53 17.28
CA ILE A 188 1.87 1.15 16.85
C ILE A 188 0.51 0.71 17.38
N ARG A 189 -0.34 0.18 16.50
CA ARG A 189 -1.56 -0.54 16.83
C ARG A 189 -1.40 -1.98 16.38
N LEU A 190 -1.44 -2.91 17.33
CA LEU A 190 -1.48 -4.34 17.06
C LEU A 190 -2.93 -4.80 17.16
N ASN A 191 -3.52 -5.15 16.02
CA ASN A 191 -4.83 -5.78 16.00
C ASN A 191 -4.68 -7.26 16.38
N ILE A 192 -5.56 -7.72 17.27
CA ILE A 192 -5.67 -9.11 17.71
C ILE A 192 -7.12 -9.50 17.43
N ARG A 193 -7.31 -10.49 16.56
CA ARG A 193 -8.65 -10.96 16.20
C ARG A 193 -9.09 -12.06 17.15
N ASP A 194 -10.38 -12.08 17.46
CA ASP A 194 -10.97 -13.15 18.28
C ASP A 194 -10.82 -14.55 17.63
N SER A 195 -10.68 -14.61 16.29
CA SER A 195 -10.52 -15.89 15.58
C SER A 195 -9.23 -16.62 15.91
N ILE A 196 -8.24 -15.96 16.52
CA ILE A 196 -7.02 -16.61 17.01
C ILE A 196 -7.34 -17.77 17.96
N PHE A 197 -8.41 -17.67 18.75
CA PHE A 197 -8.79 -18.69 19.72
C PHE A 197 -9.57 -19.84 19.09
N ASP A 198 -10.06 -19.65 17.86
CA ASP A 198 -10.82 -20.65 17.10
C ASP A 198 -9.89 -21.47 16.17
N ASP A 199 -8.78 -20.88 15.69
CA ASP A 199 -7.84 -21.50 14.75
C ASP A 199 -6.68 -22.26 15.44
N GLU A 200 -6.00 -23.16 14.71
CA GLU A 200 -4.75 -23.83 15.14
C GLU A 200 -3.55 -22.87 15.36
N LEU A 201 -3.79 -21.56 15.32
CA LEU A 201 -2.80 -20.52 15.55
C LEU A 201 -2.38 -20.56 17.02
N LYS A 202 -1.29 -21.29 17.28
CA LYS A 202 -0.77 -21.51 18.63
C LYS A 202 -0.47 -20.16 19.30
N PRO A 203 -1.05 -19.88 20.49
CA PRO A 203 -0.77 -18.70 21.30
C PRO A 203 0.73 -18.38 21.42
N ASP A 204 1.57 -19.42 21.48
CA ASP A 204 3.03 -19.32 21.52
C ASP A 204 3.63 -18.51 20.36
N LYS A 205 3.07 -18.60 19.15
CA LYS A 205 3.56 -17.84 17.99
C LYS A 205 3.31 -16.35 18.15
N LEU A 206 2.14 -15.97 18.68
CA LEU A 206 1.79 -14.58 18.94
C LEU A 206 2.66 -13.99 20.04
N VAL A 207 2.84 -14.72 21.15
CA VAL A 207 3.73 -14.29 22.24
C VAL A 207 5.16 -14.07 21.72
N LYS A 208 5.69 -14.99 20.91
CA LYS A 208 6.99 -14.80 20.23
C LYS A 208 6.99 -13.58 19.31
N GLY A 209 5.90 -13.32 18.60
CA GLY A 209 5.74 -12.11 17.79
C GLY A 209 5.83 -10.83 18.62
N PHE A 210 5.22 -10.80 19.80
CA PHE A 210 5.25 -9.66 20.70
C PHE A 210 6.64 -9.36 21.28
N GLU A 211 7.54 -10.34 21.35
CA GLU A 211 8.93 -10.12 21.77
C GLU A 211 9.65 -9.09 20.88
N HIS A 212 9.20 -8.91 19.64
CA HIS A 212 9.77 -7.90 18.75
C HIS A 212 9.43 -6.46 19.16
N LEU A 213 8.38 -6.23 19.95
CA LEU A 213 8.06 -4.90 20.49
C LEU A 213 9.19 -4.36 21.38
N PHE A 214 9.94 -5.23 22.06
CA PHE A 214 11.06 -4.81 22.90
C PHE A 214 12.23 -4.22 22.11
N ARG A 215 12.27 -4.43 20.78
CA ARG A 215 13.27 -3.82 19.88
C ARG A 215 12.98 -2.36 19.57
N VAL A 216 11.79 -1.85 19.90
CA VAL A 216 11.46 -0.44 19.70
C VAL A 216 12.31 0.41 20.65
N ALA A 217 13.24 1.20 20.10
CA ALA A 217 14.20 1.92 20.93
C ALA A 217 13.52 3.01 21.78
N ASN A 218 12.47 3.65 21.24
CA ASN A 218 11.79 4.71 21.95
C ASN A 218 10.72 4.21 22.93
N LYS A 219 10.99 4.36 24.22
CA LYS A 219 10.06 4.00 25.31
C LYS A 219 8.84 4.93 25.41
N LYS A 220 8.82 6.05 24.68
CA LYS A 220 7.65 6.94 24.54
C LYS A 220 6.71 6.54 23.40
N THR A 221 7.03 5.48 22.65
CA THR A 221 6.14 4.94 21.62
C THR A 221 4.82 4.51 22.23
N GLU A 222 3.72 4.94 21.62
CA GLU A 222 2.37 4.51 21.94
C GLU A 222 2.13 3.14 21.31
N ILE A 223 1.90 2.14 22.15
CA ILE A 223 1.61 0.76 21.73
C ILE A 223 0.19 0.43 22.19
N VAL A 224 -0.68 0.21 21.21
CA VAL A 224 -2.08 -0.13 21.44
C VAL A 224 -2.31 -1.57 21.02
N PHE A 225 -2.65 -2.43 21.98
CA PHE A 225 -3.20 -3.74 21.69
C PHE A 225 -4.70 -3.57 21.44
N TYR A 226 -5.10 -3.68 20.18
CA TYR A 226 -6.47 -3.49 19.75
C TYR A 226 -7.15 -4.84 19.53
N MET A 227 -8.20 -5.12 20.29
CA MET A 227 -8.99 -6.34 20.13
C MET A 227 -10.14 -6.05 19.18
N SER A 228 -10.13 -6.69 18.01
CA SER A 228 -11.18 -6.56 17.02
C SER A 228 -12.13 -7.76 17.07
N GLY A 229 -13.42 -7.47 17.22
CA GLY A 229 -14.45 -8.43 16.86
C GLY A 229 -14.34 -8.72 15.36
N GLY A 230 -14.22 -9.99 14.97
CA GLY A 230 -13.91 -10.38 13.60
C GLY A 230 -14.81 -9.70 12.55
N TYR A 231 -14.20 -9.14 11.50
CA TYR A 231 -14.87 -8.41 10.41
C TYR A 231 -15.71 -9.29 9.47
N GLY A 232 -15.70 -10.61 9.64
CA GLY A 232 -16.04 -11.56 8.57
C GLY A 232 -17.37 -12.30 8.68
N ASP A 233 -18.04 -12.30 9.84
CA ASP A 233 -19.26 -13.09 10.00
C ASP A 233 -20.39 -12.28 10.64
N PRO A 234 -21.21 -11.59 9.84
CA PRO A 234 -22.40 -10.88 10.33
C PRO A 234 -23.38 -11.81 11.06
N VAL A 235 -23.43 -13.09 10.67
CA VAL A 235 -24.34 -14.09 11.24
C VAL A 235 -23.79 -14.62 12.57
N GLY A 236 -22.51 -14.98 12.61
CA GLY A 236 -21.79 -15.35 13.82
C GLY A 236 -21.72 -14.20 14.82
N TRP A 237 -21.58 -12.96 14.36
CA TRP A 237 -21.68 -11.78 15.22
C TRP A 237 -23.07 -11.66 15.86
N TYR A 238 -24.13 -11.84 15.08
CA TYR A 238 -25.51 -11.80 15.57
C TYR A 238 -25.81 -12.93 16.57
N ILE A 239 -25.35 -14.15 16.28
CA ILE A 239 -25.49 -15.31 17.17
C ILE A 239 -24.67 -15.10 18.46
N ARG A 240 -23.40 -14.67 18.39
CA ARG A 240 -22.59 -14.33 19.57
C ARG A 240 -23.22 -13.20 20.39
N HIS A 241 -23.91 -12.24 19.76
CA HIS A 241 -24.64 -11.19 20.47
C HIS A 241 -25.87 -11.70 21.22
N LEU A 242 -26.58 -12.69 20.67
CA LEU A 242 -27.71 -13.34 21.33
C LEU A 242 -27.27 -14.14 22.57
N PHE A 243 -26.05 -14.68 22.56
CA PHE A 243 -25.46 -15.39 23.69
C PHE A 243 -24.40 -14.53 24.41
N ARG A 244 -24.84 -13.44 25.08
CA ARG A 244 -23.98 -12.51 25.84
C ARG A 244 -22.96 -13.18 26.79
N SER A 245 -23.23 -14.38 27.30
CA SER A 245 -22.31 -15.11 28.17
C SER A 245 -21.09 -15.69 27.44
N TRP A 246 -21.16 -15.91 26.12
CA TRP A 246 -20.06 -16.43 25.30
C TRP A 246 -19.11 -15.33 24.81
N GLN A 247 -19.45 -14.05 25.01
CA GLN A 247 -18.63 -12.92 24.56
C GLN A 247 -17.46 -12.59 25.48
N LEU A 248 -17.49 -13.01 26.75
CA LEU A 248 -16.44 -12.63 27.71
C LEU A 248 -15.24 -13.57 27.68
N GLN A 249 -15.42 -14.84 27.29
CA GLN A 249 -14.33 -15.81 27.32
C GLN A 249 -13.21 -15.47 26.32
N PRO A 250 -13.48 -15.16 25.04
CA PRO A 250 -12.42 -14.81 24.08
C PRO A 250 -11.66 -13.54 24.48
N LEU A 251 -12.38 -12.56 25.05
CA LEU A 251 -11.76 -11.34 25.58
C LEU A 251 -10.85 -11.66 26.77
N GLY A 252 -11.31 -12.49 27.70
CA GLY A 252 -10.52 -12.96 28.83
C GLY A 252 -9.25 -13.68 28.39
N ASP A 253 -9.37 -14.61 27.44
CA ASP A 253 -8.25 -15.38 26.90
C ASP A 253 -7.25 -14.47 26.17
N ALA A 254 -7.73 -13.48 25.41
CA ALA A 254 -6.88 -12.48 24.77
C ALA A 254 -6.15 -11.60 25.78
N LEU A 255 -6.83 -11.17 26.85
CA LEU A 255 -6.22 -10.40 27.93
C LEU A 255 -5.16 -11.22 28.65
N GLU A 256 -5.45 -12.47 29.00
CA GLU A 256 -4.48 -13.39 29.63
C GLU A 256 -3.26 -13.60 28.73
N LEU A 257 -3.47 -13.71 27.42
CA LEU A 257 -2.40 -13.86 26.42
C LEU A 257 -1.45 -12.65 26.37
N ILE A 258 -1.98 -11.43 26.33
CA ILE A 258 -1.17 -10.21 26.15
C ILE A 258 -0.67 -9.61 27.46
N ARG A 259 -1.31 -9.94 28.59
CA ARG A 259 -1.00 -9.37 29.91
C ARG A 259 0.49 -9.48 30.25
N PRO A 260 1.18 -10.63 30.09
CA PRO A 260 2.60 -10.74 30.40
C PRO A 260 3.46 -9.76 29.60
N THR A 261 3.20 -9.63 28.30
CA THR A 261 3.91 -8.69 27.42
C THR A 261 3.69 -7.24 27.87
N ILE A 262 2.47 -6.86 28.22
CA ILE A 262 2.14 -5.49 28.64
C ILE A 262 2.89 -5.13 29.93
N TYR A 263 2.88 -6.00 30.93
CA TYR A 263 3.59 -5.73 32.18
C TYR A 263 5.09 -5.62 31.95
N ARG A 264 5.68 -6.54 31.18
CA ARG A 264 7.10 -6.48 30.86
C ARG A 264 7.47 -5.23 30.05
N LEU A 265 6.63 -4.77 29.11
CA LEU A 265 6.85 -3.48 28.43
C LEU A 265 6.85 -2.32 29.44
N ARG A 266 5.93 -2.30 30.41
CA ARG A 266 5.92 -1.24 31.42
C ARG A 266 7.15 -1.29 32.33
N GLU A 267 7.61 -2.48 32.71
CA GLU A 267 8.85 -2.68 33.47
C GLU A 267 10.09 -2.20 32.69
N GLU A 268 10.12 -2.39 31.38
CA GLU A 268 11.15 -1.88 30.44
C GLU A 268 11.05 -0.37 30.16
N GLY A 269 10.15 0.34 30.87
CA GLY A 269 10.00 1.79 30.82
C GLY A 269 9.03 2.32 29.76
N TYR A 270 8.29 1.47 29.06
CA TYR A 270 7.27 1.92 28.11
C TYR A 270 6.06 2.51 28.85
N THR A 271 5.84 3.82 28.71
CA THR A 271 4.82 4.55 29.48
C THR A 271 3.45 4.62 28.80
N ARG A 272 3.38 4.31 27.50
CA ARG A 272 2.17 4.49 26.67
C ARG A 272 1.67 3.16 26.08
N VAL A 273 1.54 2.15 26.94
CA VAL A 273 1.00 0.84 26.57
C VAL A 273 -0.43 0.71 27.07
N ARG A 274 -1.37 0.50 26.15
CA ARG A 274 -2.79 0.32 26.48
C ARG A 274 -3.44 -0.79 25.68
N VAL A 275 -4.53 -1.32 26.24
CA VAL A 275 -5.45 -2.22 25.56
C VAL A 275 -6.68 -1.43 25.18
N GLN A 276 -7.16 -1.62 23.95
CA GLN A 276 -8.39 -1.04 23.48
C GLN A 276 -9.23 -2.16 22.88
N GLN A 277 -10.48 -2.27 23.31
CA GLN A 277 -11.49 -3.01 22.59
C GLN A 277 -12.27 -1.99 21.78
N GLY A 278 -12.43 -2.23 20.49
CA GLY A 278 -13.32 -1.39 19.70
C GLY A 278 -14.46 -2.19 19.11
N GLY A 279 -15.64 -1.55 19.05
CA GLY A 279 -16.65 -1.93 18.08
C GLY A 279 -16.14 -1.64 16.67
N CYS A 280 -16.81 -2.13 15.63
CA CYS A 280 -16.48 -1.76 14.25
C CYS A 280 -16.36 -0.23 14.13
N ASP A 281 -15.14 0.28 13.96
CA ASP A 281 -14.85 1.71 13.66
C ASP A 281 -15.34 2.12 12.25
N VAL A 282 -16.18 1.29 11.61
CA VAL A 282 -16.81 1.56 10.32
C VAL A 282 -18.20 2.13 10.59
N CYS A 283 -18.25 3.41 10.96
CA CYS A 283 -19.44 4.25 10.90
C CYS A 283 -19.05 5.59 10.28
#